data_AF-A0A9P9TA36-F1
#
_entry.id   AF-A0A9P9TA36-F1
#
_cell.length_a   1.000
_cell.length_b   1.000
_cell.length_c   1.000
_cell.angle_alpha   90.00
_cell.angle_beta   90.00
_cell.angle_gamma   90.00
#
_symmetry.space_group_name_H-M   'P 1'
#
loop_
_entity.id
_entity.type
_entity.pdbx_description
1 polymer ?
#
loop_
_entity_poly.entity_id
_entity_poly.type
_entity_poly.pdbx_seq_one_letter_code
_entity_poly.pdbx_strand_id
1 'polypeptide(L)'
;MISRRNRYLFIISICLVLLVSTFRYRPQFSELELSHTHKFKYKPVPKIVPDPIIDNFPLAAAAHSPQDLPPIPPWNRPPAEHVPENTPLFIGFTRNWRILQQVVVSYITAGWPAEDIYVIENTGVFDSNAKGLLSLQNPFFLNHTRLHLFGVNILVTPTLLSFAQLQNYYIWHSIEMGWKQYFWGHMDIVAMSFEDRYVDPGSSGDGTEKGEKGDVGGAGAGAGAGEDVKNDEMNKYKNFKSLYMSCVQALREATKKDDGSSADRRWAMRFFNYDKLALVNVAGFVEIGAWDTQIPYYMTDCDMHARLNMAGLEIKDAPAGFLIDVGESLNDLYTLYRKSDSPPAAFIDPQILERKKKKKGKRAAEDAPNASEAENDIVSRSVDSVFELKRDAAPRPLLAKDSKSEKREANETSSKTAWYTHLLSPTSPGPRPTSPNNNNTQHTPSDTINSPSFTHLLNTLEAMQHTKAAGSHGRNMWQARQRGGQDDPFYRNAVGFERGIVMAIDHGKEVFAEKWGHRGCDVWELGLGLGDAWRVERDW
;
A
#
# COMPACT_ATOMS: atom_id res chain seq x y z
N MET A 1 33.64 -61.45 -44.08
CA MET A 1 32.32 -61.20 -43.46
C MET A 1 32.39 -61.52 -41.97
N ILE A 2 32.35 -60.51 -41.10
CA ILE A 2 32.36 -60.72 -39.64
C ILE A 2 30.94 -61.09 -39.20
N SER A 3 30.82 -62.24 -38.53
CA SER A 3 29.58 -62.82 -37.97
C SER A 3 28.79 -61.79 -37.16
N ARG A 4 27.44 -61.82 -37.25
CA ARG A 4 26.54 -60.92 -36.50
C ARG A 4 26.87 -60.86 -35.01
N ARG A 5 27.29 -61.98 -34.40
CA ARG A 5 27.69 -62.06 -32.99
C ARG A 5 28.94 -61.22 -32.67
N ASN A 6 29.90 -61.17 -33.59
CA ASN A 6 31.12 -60.37 -33.42
C ASN A 6 30.86 -58.87 -33.62
N ARG A 7 29.82 -58.49 -34.39
CA ARG A 7 29.40 -57.08 -34.49
C ARG A 7 28.79 -56.57 -33.18
N TYR A 8 27.99 -57.39 -32.50
CA TYR A 8 27.43 -57.03 -31.19
C TYR A 8 28.51 -56.92 -30.11
N LEU A 9 29.48 -57.85 -30.08
CA LEU A 9 30.59 -57.76 -29.13
C LEU A 9 31.48 -56.53 -29.40
N PHE A 10 31.69 -56.18 -30.67
CA PHE A 10 32.45 -54.98 -31.03
C PHE A 10 31.72 -53.68 -30.63
N ILE A 11 30.39 -53.62 -30.84
CA ILE A 11 29.57 -52.48 -30.41
C ILE A 11 29.52 -52.37 -28.88
N ILE A 12 29.36 -53.47 -28.16
CA ILE A 12 29.36 -53.48 -26.69
C ILE A 12 30.72 -53.03 -26.17
N SER A 13 31.82 -53.46 -26.79
CA SER A 13 33.17 -53.05 -26.40
C SER A 13 33.42 -51.56 -26.68
N ILE A 14 32.89 -51.01 -27.77
CA ILE A 14 32.93 -49.57 -28.06
C ILE A 14 32.10 -48.78 -27.04
N CYS A 15 30.90 -49.25 -26.70
CA CYS A 15 30.05 -48.61 -25.69
C CYS A 15 30.68 -48.65 -24.29
N LEU A 16 31.36 -49.74 -23.91
CA LEU A 16 32.09 -49.84 -22.65
C LEU A 16 33.32 -48.93 -22.62
N VAL A 17 34.07 -48.82 -23.73
CA VAL A 17 35.18 -47.87 -23.84
C VAL A 17 34.68 -46.43 -23.79
N LEU A 18 33.55 -46.12 -24.44
CA LEU A 18 32.93 -44.80 -24.36
C LEU A 18 32.43 -44.49 -22.94
N LEU A 19 31.77 -45.43 -22.26
CA LEU A 19 31.32 -45.27 -20.86
C LEU A 19 32.48 -45.11 -19.88
N VAL A 20 33.58 -45.85 -20.05
CA VAL A 20 34.78 -45.67 -19.21
C VAL A 20 35.51 -44.37 -19.56
N SER A 21 35.46 -43.93 -20.83
CA SER A 21 36.03 -42.64 -21.24
C SER A 21 35.21 -41.46 -20.69
N THR A 22 33.88 -41.54 -20.61
CA THR A 22 33.04 -40.49 -20.04
C THR A 22 33.08 -40.46 -18.50
N PHE A 23 33.29 -41.59 -17.84
CA PHE A 23 33.56 -41.63 -16.39
C PHE A 23 34.98 -41.20 -16.01
N ARG A 24 35.97 -41.30 -16.92
CA ARG A 24 37.32 -40.77 -16.72
C ARG A 24 37.51 -39.34 -17.20
N TYR A 25 36.62 -38.82 -18.04
CA TYR A 25 36.48 -37.39 -18.30
C TYR A 25 35.73 -36.72 -17.15
N ARG A 26 36.29 -36.83 -15.94
CA ARG A 26 36.02 -35.85 -14.90
C ARG A 26 36.60 -34.55 -15.48
N PRO A 27 35.81 -33.52 -15.80
CA PRO A 27 36.40 -32.26 -16.18
C PRO A 27 37.31 -31.88 -15.01
N GLN A 28 38.61 -31.85 -15.26
CA GLN A 28 39.56 -31.22 -14.38
C GLN A 28 39.25 -29.73 -14.49
N PHE A 29 38.15 -29.31 -13.85
CA PHE A 29 38.09 -28.00 -13.26
C PHE A 29 39.25 -28.02 -12.29
N SER A 30 40.40 -27.54 -12.75
CA SER A 30 41.33 -26.87 -11.86
C SER A 30 40.45 -26.01 -10.97
N GLU A 31 40.42 -26.30 -9.67
CA GLU A 31 40.09 -25.30 -8.67
C GLU A 31 40.97 -24.11 -9.02
N LEU A 32 40.40 -23.20 -9.80
CA LEU A 32 40.86 -21.83 -9.82
C LEU A 32 40.55 -21.43 -8.38
N GLU A 33 41.56 -21.56 -7.51
CA GLU A 33 41.53 -20.94 -6.21
C GLU A 33 41.08 -19.51 -6.47
N LEU A 34 39.83 -19.21 -6.13
CA LEU A 34 39.27 -17.87 -6.21
C LEU A 34 39.88 -17.08 -5.05
N SER A 35 41.20 -16.94 -5.08
CA SER A 35 42.05 -16.21 -4.16
C SER A 35 41.99 -14.73 -4.51
N HIS A 36 40.78 -14.20 -4.45
CA HIS A 36 40.53 -12.79 -4.24
C HIS A 36 39.35 -12.71 -3.28
N THR A 37 39.63 -12.82 -1.99
CA THR A 37 38.68 -12.40 -0.94
C THR A 37 38.56 -10.88 -1.01
N HIS A 38 37.85 -10.39 -2.02
CA HIS A 38 37.50 -8.99 -2.13
C HIS A 38 36.67 -8.65 -0.88
N LYS A 39 37.26 -7.90 0.05
CA LYS A 39 36.58 -7.46 1.26
C LYS A 39 35.56 -6.39 0.85
N PHE A 40 34.31 -6.80 0.68
CA PHE A 40 33.23 -5.86 0.41
C PHE A 40 33.02 -4.95 1.61
N LYS A 41 33.03 -3.63 1.39
CA LYS A 41 32.56 -2.66 2.36
C LYS A 41 31.05 -2.51 2.19
N TYR A 42 30.29 -3.13 3.09
CA TYR A 42 28.83 -3.04 3.07
C TYR A 42 28.34 -1.68 3.59
N LYS A 43 27.15 -1.28 3.14
CA LYS A 43 26.44 -0.13 3.72
C LYS A 43 26.14 -0.42 5.20
N PRO A 44 26.12 0.62 6.07
CA PRO A 44 25.83 0.42 7.48
C PRO A 44 24.45 -0.20 7.67
N VAL A 45 24.37 -1.22 8.53
CA VAL A 45 23.08 -1.80 8.94
C VAL A 45 22.36 -0.77 9.83
N PRO A 46 21.08 -0.45 9.56
CA PRO A 46 20.31 0.43 10.44
C PRO A 46 20.30 -0.12 11.87
N LYS A 47 20.76 0.67 12.84
CA LYS A 47 20.85 0.25 14.26
C LYS A 47 19.49 -0.03 14.92
N ILE A 48 18.40 0.45 14.31
CA ILE A 48 17.05 0.28 14.83
C ILE A 48 16.34 -0.76 13.97
N VAL A 49 16.10 -1.93 14.55
CA VAL A 49 15.19 -2.94 14.01
C VAL A 49 13.75 -2.52 14.40
N PRO A 50 12.82 -2.40 13.43
CA PRO A 50 11.41 -2.16 13.74
C PRO A 50 10.86 -3.27 14.64
N ASP A 51 9.87 -2.95 15.47
CA ASP A 51 9.17 -4.00 16.22
C ASP A 51 8.40 -4.89 15.23
N PRO A 52 8.20 -6.19 15.53
CA PRO A 52 7.42 -7.07 14.66
C PRO A 52 6.03 -6.49 14.39
N ILE A 53 5.57 -6.62 13.14
CA ILE A 53 4.22 -6.21 12.75
C ILE A 53 3.22 -7.19 13.36
N ILE A 54 2.19 -6.65 13.99
CA ILE A 54 1.06 -7.40 14.56
C ILE A 54 -0.19 -7.02 13.75
N ASP A 55 -1.04 -8.00 13.43
CA ASP A 55 -2.31 -7.75 12.77
C ASP A 55 -3.22 -6.93 13.69
N ASN A 56 -3.84 -5.88 13.13
CA ASN A 56 -4.64 -4.91 13.88
C ASN A 56 -6.14 -5.09 13.65
N PHE A 57 -6.57 -6.29 13.26
CA PHE A 57 -7.99 -6.60 13.20
C PHE A 57 -8.27 -8.01 13.75
N PRO A 58 -8.13 -8.19 15.09
CA PRO A 58 -8.30 -9.49 15.73
C PRO A 58 -9.68 -10.12 15.47
N LEU A 59 -10.73 -9.29 15.42
CA LEU A 59 -12.10 -9.74 15.13
C LEU A 59 -12.17 -10.46 13.78
N ALA A 60 -11.67 -9.84 12.72
CA ALA A 60 -11.65 -10.46 11.40
C ALA A 60 -10.63 -11.62 11.30
N ALA A 61 -9.64 -11.68 12.19
CA ALA A 61 -8.73 -12.82 12.28
C ALA A 61 -9.38 -14.07 12.89
N ALA A 62 -10.38 -13.87 13.74
CA ALA A 62 -11.18 -14.95 14.31
C ALA A 62 -12.41 -15.32 13.47
N ALA A 63 -12.77 -14.50 12.48
CA ALA A 63 -13.94 -14.70 11.62
C ALA A 63 -13.77 -15.87 10.65
N HIS A 64 -14.86 -16.60 10.43
CA HIS A 64 -14.95 -17.74 9.50
C HIS A 64 -15.80 -17.42 8.27
N SER A 65 -16.66 -16.42 8.36
CA SER A 65 -17.56 -15.98 7.30
C SER A 65 -17.77 -14.46 7.35
N PRO A 66 -18.20 -13.81 6.24
CA PRO A 66 -18.53 -12.39 6.24
C PRO A 66 -19.58 -12.02 7.30
N GLN A 67 -20.46 -12.97 7.67
CA GLN A 67 -21.46 -12.78 8.70
C GLN A 67 -20.85 -12.61 10.09
N ASP A 68 -19.64 -13.12 10.36
CA ASP A 68 -18.97 -12.91 11.65
C ASP A 68 -18.46 -11.48 11.82
N LEU A 69 -18.44 -10.69 10.73
CA LEU A 69 -18.13 -9.27 10.78
C LEU A 69 -19.38 -8.47 11.17
N PRO A 70 -19.21 -7.34 11.90
CA PRO A 70 -20.33 -6.51 12.30
C PRO A 70 -21.00 -5.87 11.07
N PRO A 71 -22.32 -5.60 11.11
CA PRO A 71 -22.94 -4.77 10.09
C PRO A 71 -22.36 -3.35 10.12
N ILE A 72 -22.23 -2.72 8.96
CA ILE A 72 -21.81 -1.32 8.84
C ILE A 72 -22.83 -0.36 9.48
N PRO A 73 -22.44 0.90 9.79
CA PRO A 73 -23.34 1.87 10.41
C PRO A 73 -24.61 2.09 9.56
N PRO A 74 -25.82 2.12 10.16
CA PRO A 74 -27.07 2.14 9.41
C PRO A 74 -27.23 3.36 8.49
N TRP A 75 -26.69 4.53 8.88
CA TRP A 75 -26.69 5.73 8.05
C TRP A 75 -25.75 5.67 6.84
N ASN A 76 -24.79 4.75 6.82
CA ASN A 76 -23.89 4.54 5.69
C ASN A 76 -24.34 3.41 4.78
N ARG A 77 -25.46 2.72 5.05
CA ARG A 77 -25.88 1.59 4.22
C ARG A 77 -26.07 2.03 2.76
N PRO A 78 -25.46 1.31 1.79
CA PRO A 78 -25.76 1.56 0.39
C PRO A 78 -27.25 1.29 0.11
N PRO A 79 -27.80 1.83 -0.99
CA PRO A 79 -29.13 1.46 -1.44
C PRO A 79 -29.27 -0.06 -1.57
N ALA A 80 -30.45 -0.60 -1.26
CA ALA A 80 -30.69 -2.05 -1.29
C ALA A 80 -30.50 -2.65 -2.70
N GLU A 81 -30.85 -1.88 -3.72
CA GLU A 81 -30.50 -2.18 -5.11
C GLU A 81 -29.22 -1.44 -5.48
N HIS A 82 -28.30 -2.15 -6.14
CA HIS A 82 -27.07 -1.54 -6.63
C HIS A 82 -27.38 -0.34 -7.55
N VAL A 83 -26.56 0.72 -7.48
CA VAL A 83 -26.78 1.88 -8.33
C VAL A 83 -26.54 1.50 -9.81
N PRO A 84 -27.31 2.06 -10.76
CA PRO A 84 -27.20 1.69 -12.18
C PRO A 84 -25.82 1.95 -12.79
N GLU A 85 -25.06 2.89 -12.23
CA GLU A 85 -23.74 3.26 -12.73
C GLU A 85 -22.69 2.14 -12.57
N ASN A 86 -22.87 1.22 -11.60
CA ASN A 86 -22.01 0.04 -11.36
C ASN A 86 -20.51 0.32 -11.59
N THR A 87 -19.99 1.33 -10.90
CA THR A 87 -18.68 1.93 -11.17
C THR A 87 -17.66 1.46 -10.14
N PRO A 88 -16.58 0.78 -10.54
CA PRO A 88 -15.64 0.16 -9.60
C PRO A 88 -14.79 1.20 -8.86
N LEU A 89 -14.27 0.82 -7.70
CA LEU A 89 -13.20 1.49 -6.97
C LEU A 89 -11.92 0.68 -7.02
N PHE A 90 -10.88 1.21 -7.65
CA PHE A 90 -9.54 0.64 -7.61
C PHE A 90 -8.73 1.15 -6.41
N ILE A 91 -8.13 0.22 -5.66
CA ILE A 91 -7.18 0.53 -4.59
C ILE A 91 -5.86 -0.17 -4.91
N GLY A 92 -4.86 0.61 -5.33
CA GLY A 92 -3.54 0.09 -5.66
C GLY A 92 -2.74 -0.29 -4.42
N PHE A 93 -2.31 -1.53 -4.31
CA PHE A 93 -1.51 -2.01 -3.19
C PHE A 93 -0.11 -2.43 -3.62
N THR A 94 0.91 -1.87 -2.96
CA THR A 94 2.27 -2.40 -3.07
C THR A 94 2.78 -2.96 -1.76
N ARG A 95 2.52 -2.30 -0.62
CA ARG A 95 3.13 -2.67 0.66
C ARG A 95 2.37 -2.11 1.86
N ASN A 96 2.58 -2.72 3.03
CA ASN A 96 1.92 -2.39 4.32
C ASN A 96 0.47 -2.87 4.40
N TRP A 97 0.33 -4.14 4.78
CA TRP A 97 -0.95 -4.84 4.96
C TRP A 97 -1.93 -4.13 5.90
N ARG A 98 -1.45 -3.55 7.01
CA ARG A 98 -2.33 -2.91 8.00
C ARG A 98 -3.02 -1.67 7.44
N ILE A 99 -2.31 -0.91 6.61
CA ILE A 99 -2.88 0.25 5.90
C ILE A 99 -3.87 -0.20 4.82
N LEU A 100 -3.57 -1.27 4.07
CA LEU A 100 -4.50 -1.81 3.08
C LEU A 100 -5.83 -2.26 3.70
N GLN A 101 -5.79 -3.05 4.77
CA GLN A 101 -7.02 -3.48 5.43
C GLN A 101 -7.80 -2.28 5.94
N GLN A 102 -7.12 -1.28 6.50
CA GLN A 102 -7.75 -0.08 7.01
C GLN A 102 -8.51 0.69 5.93
N VAL A 103 -7.89 0.94 4.77
CA VAL A 103 -8.55 1.69 3.70
C VAL A 103 -9.76 0.91 3.16
N VAL A 104 -9.64 -0.41 2.97
CA VAL A 104 -10.74 -1.28 2.52
C VAL A 104 -11.91 -1.24 3.51
N VAL A 105 -11.64 -1.47 4.79
CA VAL A 105 -12.67 -1.42 5.84
C VAL A 105 -13.28 -0.02 5.94
N SER A 106 -12.49 1.04 5.78
CA SER A 106 -12.99 2.41 5.83
C SER A 106 -13.98 2.71 4.69
N TYR A 107 -13.69 2.29 3.46
CA TYR A 107 -14.64 2.44 2.34
C TYR A 107 -15.93 1.65 2.56
N ILE A 108 -15.83 0.39 3.00
CA ILE A 108 -17.00 -0.45 3.32
C ILE A 108 -17.86 0.20 4.39
N THR A 109 -17.26 0.63 5.50
CA THR A 109 -17.97 1.28 6.61
C THR A 109 -18.49 2.68 6.27
N ALA A 110 -17.93 3.34 5.26
CA ALA A 110 -18.41 4.59 4.66
C ALA A 110 -19.45 4.37 3.53
N GLY A 111 -19.92 3.13 3.36
CA GLY A 111 -21.07 2.78 2.53
C GLY A 111 -20.75 2.34 1.11
N TRP A 112 -19.49 2.11 0.78
CA TRP A 112 -19.12 1.56 -0.53
C TRP A 112 -19.49 0.07 -0.59
N PRO A 113 -20.25 -0.40 -1.61
CA PRO A 113 -20.49 -1.83 -1.81
C PRO A 113 -19.18 -2.60 -1.92
N ALA A 114 -19.00 -3.67 -1.16
CA ALA A 114 -17.73 -4.39 -1.14
C ALA A 114 -17.42 -5.02 -2.52
N GLU A 115 -18.45 -5.48 -3.21
CA GLU A 115 -18.41 -6.03 -4.56
C GLU A 115 -17.93 -5.04 -5.63
N ASP A 116 -17.98 -3.73 -5.36
CA ASP A 116 -17.46 -2.68 -6.24
C ASP A 116 -15.99 -2.33 -5.96
N ILE A 117 -15.41 -2.85 -4.87
CA ILE A 117 -14.02 -2.55 -4.50
C ILE A 117 -13.10 -3.60 -5.12
N TYR A 118 -12.09 -3.12 -5.83
CA TYR A 118 -11.06 -3.92 -6.48
C TYR A 118 -9.70 -3.53 -5.92
N VAL A 119 -9.15 -4.41 -5.08
CA VAL A 119 -7.78 -4.29 -4.60
C VAL A 119 -6.83 -4.76 -5.69
N ILE A 120 -5.94 -3.88 -6.12
CA ILE A 120 -4.97 -4.18 -7.18
C ILE A 120 -3.66 -4.57 -6.53
N GLU A 121 -3.36 -5.86 -6.51
CA GLU A 121 -2.11 -6.38 -6.00
C GLU A 121 -0.95 -6.05 -6.95
N ASN A 122 -0.28 -4.94 -6.65
CA ASN A 122 0.92 -4.42 -7.31
C ASN A 122 2.17 -4.63 -6.44
N THR A 123 2.35 -5.87 -5.98
CA THR A 123 3.44 -6.29 -5.07
C THR A 123 4.67 -6.79 -5.83
N GLY A 124 4.48 -7.33 -7.05
CA GLY A 124 5.51 -8.00 -7.82
C GLY A 124 6.04 -9.29 -7.17
N VAL A 125 5.23 -9.93 -6.31
CA VAL A 125 5.51 -11.25 -5.72
C VAL A 125 4.73 -12.38 -6.39
N PHE A 126 4.12 -12.09 -7.54
CA PHE A 126 3.34 -13.02 -8.36
C PHE A 126 2.25 -13.69 -7.51
N ASP A 127 2.16 -15.03 -7.53
CA ASP A 127 1.12 -15.78 -6.82
C ASP A 127 1.47 -16.12 -5.36
N SER A 128 2.56 -15.55 -4.81
CA SER A 128 3.03 -15.89 -3.46
C SER A 128 2.04 -15.54 -2.35
N ASN A 129 1.35 -14.40 -2.46
CA ASN A 129 0.32 -14.00 -1.50
C ASN A 129 -0.91 -14.91 -1.60
N ALA A 130 -1.37 -15.22 -2.82
CA ALA A 130 -2.48 -16.14 -3.04
C ALA A 130 -2.21 -17.55 -2.49
N LYS A 131 -0.95 -17.99 -2.52
CA LYS A 131 -0.49 -19.26 -1.93
C LYS A 131 -0.14 -19.18 -0.44
N GLY A 132 -0.24 -18.01 0.19
CA GLY A 132 0.08 -17.82 1.61
C GLY A 132 1.57 -18.01 1.96
N LEU A 133 2.48 -17.74 1.02
CA LEU A 133 3.92 -17.99 1.18
C LEU A 133 4.67 -16.84 1.87
N LEU A 134 4.05 -15.66 2.02
CA LEU A 134 4.66 -14.53 2.69
C LEU A 134 4.21 -14.44 4.14
N SER A 135 5.12 -14.10 5.03
CA SER A 135 4.81 -13.78 6.42
C SER A 135 4.27 -12.35 6.54
N LEU A 136 3.52 -12.07 7.61
CA LEU A 136 3.07 -10.71 7.94
C LEU A 136 4.23 -9.71 8.07
N GLN A 137 5.46 -10.17 8.27
CA GLN A 137 6.63 -9.31 8.39
C GLN A 137 7.16 -8.83 7.03
N ASN A 138 6.81 -9.50 5.94
CA ASN A 138 7.17 -9.09 4.59
C ASN A 138 6.40 -7.82 4.17
N PRO A 139 7.08 -6.75 3.71
CA PRO A 139 6.40 -5.53 3.26
C PRO A 139 5.33 -5.75 2.20
N PHE A 140 5.50 -6.77 1.35
CA PHE A 140 4.62 -7.11 0.23
C PHE A 140 3.50 -8.09 0.62
N PHE A 141 3.39 -8.45 1.90
CA PHE A 141 2.35 -9.36 2.39
C PHE A 141 0.95 -8.80 2.13
N LEU A 142 0.08 -9.65 1.58
CA LEU A 142 -1.34 -9.42 1.39
C LEU A 142 -2.09 -10.73 1.63
N ASN A 143 -3.19 -10.68 2.39
CA ASN A 143 -3.99 -11.87 2.70
C ASN A 143 -5.24 -11.92 1.82
N HIS A 144 -5.20 -12.76 0.78
CA HIS A 144 -6.32 -12.97 -0.15
C HIS A 144 -7.59 -13.45 0.57
N THR A 145 -7.45 -14.43 1.47
CA THR A 145 -8.58 -14.95 2.26
C THR A 145 -9.28 -13.86 3.06
N ARG A 146 -8.53 -12.92 3.66
CA ARG A 146 -9.10 -11.80 4.41
C ARG A 146 -9.82 -10.80 3.52
N LEU A 147 -9.29 -10.50 2.35
CA LEU A 147 -9.96 -9.60 1.40
C LEU A 147 -11.25 -10.22 0.86
N HIS A 148 -11.24 -11.53 0.55
CA HIS A 148 -12.46 -12.25 0.19
C HIS A 148 -13.48 -12.30 1.34
N LEU A 149 -13.02 -12.41 2.60
CA LEU A 149 -13.89 -12.28 3.77
C LEU A 149 -14.58 -10.91 3.85
N PHE A 150 -13.90 -9.84 3.43
CA PHE A 150 -14.50 -8.50 3.33
C PHE A 150 -15.45 -8.35 2.13
N GLY A 151 -15.49 -9.32 1.21
CA GLY A 151 -16.34 -9.29 0.02
C GLY A 151 -15.76 -8.49 -1.15
N VAL A 152 -14.48 -8.10 -1.09
CA VAL A 152 -13.84 -7.31 -2.16
C VAL A 152 -13.16 -8.18 -3.21
N ASN A 153 -12.97 -7.61 -4.39
CA ASN A 153 -12.28 -8.26 -5.50
C ASN A 153 -10.76 -8.01 -5.42
N ILE A 154 -9.99 -8.93 -6.00
CA ILE A 154 -8.53 -8.82 -6.10
C ILE A 154 -8.13 -8.97 -7.56
N LEU A 155 -7.39 -8.00 -8.09
CA LEU A 155 -6.73 -8.10 -9.39
C LEU A 155 -5.23 -8.12 -9.18
N VAL A 156 -4.54 -9.09 -9.76
CA VAL A 156 -3.10 -9.26 -9.60
C VAL A 156 -2.39 -8.70 -10.82
N THR A 157 -1.42 -7.82 -10.59
CA THR A 157 -0.51 -7.37 -11.66
C THR A 157 0.52 -8.46 -11.97
N PRO A 158 0.90 -8.65 -13.24
CA PRO A 158 1.85 -9.70 -13.61
C PRO A 158 3.28 -9.42 -13.14
N THR A 159 3.59 -8.17 -12.78
CA THR A 159 4.88 -7.70 -12.24
C THR A 159 4.63 -6.44 -11.43
N LEU A 160 5.65 -5.95 -10.73
CA LEU A 160 5.58 -4.64 -10.08
C LEU A 160 5.57 -3.53 -11.14
N LEU A 161 4.44 -2.83 -11.24
CA LEU A 161 4.23 -1.67 -12.09
C LEU A 161 4.62 -0.38 -11.37
N SER A 162 5.18 0.58 -12.12
CA SER A 162 5.30 1.98 -11.66
C SER A 162 3.91 2.62 -11.50
N PHE A 163 3.83 3.82 -10.92
CA PHE A 163 2.55 4.51 -10.75
C PHE A 163 1.88 4.79 -12.10
N ALA A 164 2.60 5.36 -13.07
CA ALA A 164 2.05 5.62 -14.40
C ALA A 164 1.60 4.33 -15.12
N GLN A 165 2.36 3.24 -14.97
CA GLN A 165 1.98 1.93 -15.51
C GLN A 165 0.73 1.35 -14.83
N LEU A 166 0.61 1.52 -13.51
CA LEU A 166 -0.55 1.06 -12.74
C LEU A 166 -1.80 1.85 -13.11
N GLN A 167 -1.69 3.16 -13.32
CA GLN A 167 -2.81 3.97 -13.81
C GLN A 167 -3.25 3.54 -15.22
N ASN A 168 -2.30 3.25 -16.12
CA ASN A 168 -2.62 2.67 -17.43
C ASN A 168 -3.26 1.27 -17.31
N TYR A 169 -2.87 0.46 -16.31
CA TYR A 169 -3.52 -0.81 -16.03
C TYR A 169 -5.00 -0.63 -15.62
N TYR A 170 -5.33 0.39 -14.83
CA TYR A 170 -6.74 0.70 -14.48
C TYR A 170 -7.56 1.10 -15.71
N ILE A 171 -7.00 1.94 -16.58
CA ILE A 171 -7.64 2.38 -17.82
C ILE A 171 -7.86 1.17 -18.74
N TRP A 172 -6.80 0.39 -18.97
CA TRP A 172 -6.86 -0.81 -19.80
C TRP A 172 -7.91 -1.80 -19.28
N HIS A 173 -7.88 -2.11 -17.99
CA HIS A 173 -8.83 -3.05 -17.40
C HIS A 173 -10.28 -2.53 -17.48
N SER A 174 -10.49 -1.22 -17.29
CA SER A 174 -11.80 -0.60 -17.47
C SER A 174 -12.31 -0.72 -18.91
N ILE A 175 -11.44 -0.57 -19.91
CA ILE A 175 -11.79 -0.78 -21.32
C ILE A 175 -12.24 -2.23 -21.55
N GLU A 176 -11.47 -3.21 -21.06
CA GLU A 176 -11.79 -4.64 -21.22
C GLU A 176 -13.13 -5.01 -20.55
N MET A 177 -13.44 -4.39 -19.42
CA MET A 177 -14.68 -4.61 -18.67
C MET A 177 -15.85 -3.77 -19.17
N GLY A 178 -15.63 -2.85 -20.13
CA GLY A 178 -16.66 -1.93 -20.63
C GLY A 178 -17.07 -0.84 -19.62
N TRP A 179 -16.29 -0.61 -18.58
CA TRP A 179 -16.52 0.45 -17.60
C TRP A 179 -16.16 1.81 -18.19
N LYS A 180 -17.17 2.68 -18.33
CA LYS A 180 -16.98 4.03 -18.87
C LYS A 180 -16.28 4.96 -17.88
N GLN A 181 -16.49 4.70 -16.59
CA GLN A 181 -15.88 5.41 -15.49
C GLN A 181 -15.33 4.42 -14.48
N TYR A 182 -14.38 4.87 -13.68
CA TYR A 182 -13.93 4.18 -12.47
C TYR A 182 -13.53 5.20 -11.41
N PHE A 183 -13.62 4.81 -10.15
CA PHE A 183 -12.98 5.52 -9.06
C PHE A 183 -11.62 4.89 -8.78
N TRP A 184 -10.65 5.68 -8.35
CA TRP A 184 -9.42 5.15 -7.76
C TRP A 184 -9.08 5.92 -6.49
N GLY A 185 -8.64 5.18 -5.48
CA GLY A 185 -8.28 5.72 -4.17
C GLY A 185 -6.84 5.38 -3.79
N HIS A 186 -6.21 6.28 -3.07
CA HIS A 186 -4.93 6.04 -2.43
C HIS A 186 -5.08 4.94 -1.36
N MET A 187 -4.09 4.06 -1.25
CA MET A 187 -4.16 3.00 -0.23
C MET A 187 -3.92 3.52 1.19
N ASP A 188 -3.31 4.69 1.35
CA ASP A 188 -2.87 5.27 2.60
C ASP A 188 -3.81 6.37 3.11
N ILE A 189 -5.12 6.12 2.96
CA ILE A 189 -6.17 7.00 3.48
C ILE A 189 -7.12 6.26 4.42
N VAL A 190 -7.88 7.03 5.19
CA VAL A 190 -9.11 6.57 5.85
C VAL A 190 -10.27 7.38 5.31
N ALA A 191 -11.26 6.68 4.77
CA ALA A 191 -12.47 7.24 4.18
C ALA A 191 -13.61 7.24 5.21
N MET A 192 -14.26 8.40 5.42
CA MET A 192 -15.45 8.52 6.28
C MET A 192 -16.47 9.48 5.67
N SER A 193 -17.75 9.24 5.92
CA SER A 193 -18.83 10.16 5.56
C SER A 193 -18.79 11.44 6.42
N PHE A 194 -19.41 12.52 5.96
CA PHE A 194 -19.54 13.77 6.72
C PHE A 194 -20.58 13.67 7.85
N GLU A 195 -20.35 12.78 8.82
CA GLU A 195 -21.27 12.59 9.95
C GLU A 195 -21.48 13.90 10.74
N ASP A 196 -20.46 14.75 10.81
CA ASP A 196 -20.49 16.09 11.44
C ASP A 196 -21.50 17.06 10.81
N ARG A 197 -21.92 16.80 9.57
CA ARG A 197 -22.90 17.61 8.83
C ARG A 197 -24.33 17.10 8.97
N TYR A 198 -24.54 16.00 9.70
CA TYR A 198 -25.89 15.50 9.95
C TYR A 198 -26.64 16.44 10.89
N VAL A 199 -27.81 16.89 10.45
CA VAL A 199 -28.76 17.64 11.27
C VAL A 199 -29.98 16.75 11.46
N ASP A 200 -30.31 16.46 12.72
CA ASP A 200 -31.52 15.69 13.04
C ASP A 200 -32.75 16.53 12.68
N PRO A 201 -33.63 16.05 11.78
CA PRO A 201 -34.86 16.76 11.43
C PRO A 201 -35.75 17.10 12.64
N GLY A 202 -35.61 16.34 13.74
CA GLY A 202 -36.32 16.59 14.99
C GLY A 202 -35.69 17.63 15.92
N SER A 203 -34.45 18.10 15.68
CA SER A 203 -33.77 19.06 16.55
C SER A 203 -33.94 20.52 16.13
N SER A 204 -34.54 20.80 14.97
CA SER A 204 -34.91 22.15 14.54
C SER A 204 -36.29 22.54 15.08
N GLY A 205 -36.37 22.70 16.40
CA GLY A 205 -37.60 23.04 17.12
C GLY A 205 -37.31 23.78 18.42
N ASP A 206 -36.59 24.90 18.35
CA ASP A 206 -36.67 25.93 19.38
C ASP A 206 -37.16 27.23 18.73
N GLY A 207 -38.34 27.66 19.16
CA GLY A 207 -39.10 28.77 18.56
C GLY A 207 -40.60 28.55 18.67
N THR A 208 -41.14 28.70 19.88
CA THR A 208 -42.52 29.12 20.18
C THR A 208 -43.67 28.46 19.41
N GLU A 209 -44.39 27.53 20.06
CA GLU A 209 -45.79 27.75 20.45
C GLU A 209 -46.32 26.54 21.23
N LYS A 210 -46.86 26.82 22.42
CA LYS A 210 -47.69 25.87 23.17
C LYS A 210 -49.04 25.76 22.44
N GLY A 211 -49.24 24.67 21.69
CA GLY A 211 -50.52 24.24 21.16
C GLY A 211 -51.03 23.00 21.90
N GLU A 212 -52.34 22.93 22.10
CA GLU A 212 -53.05 22.18 23.13
C GLU A 212 -53.02 20.64 23.04
N LYS A 213 -53.20 20.02 24.20
CA LYS A 213 -53.54 18.61 24.39
C LYS A 213 -54.87 18.29 23.68
N GLY A 214 -54.82 17.36 22.74
CA GLY A 214 -55.97 16.58 22.28
C GLY A 214 -55.83 15.13 22.78
N ASP A 215 -56.69 14.76 23.73
CA ASP A 215 -56.82 13.43 24.30
C ASP A 215 -57.77 12.59 23.43
N VAL A 216 -57.29 11.49 22.83
CA VAL A 216 -58.16 10.37 22.39
C VAL A 216 -57.37 9.06 22.51
N GLY A 217 -57.82 8.20 23.42
CA GLY A 217 -57.30 6.85 23.61
C GLY A 217 -57.77 5.85 22.56
N GLY A 218 -57.06 4.72 22.50
CA GLY A 218 -57.46 3.57 21.69
C GLY A 218 -56.41 2.46 21.72
N ALA A 219 -56.62 1.48 22.58
CA ALA A 219 -55.79 0.28 22.71
C ALA A 219 -55.90 -0.64 21.47
N GLY A 220 -54.76 -1.22 21.08
CA GLY A 220 -54.68 -2.28 20.07
C GLY A 220 -53.28 -2.89 20.04
N ALA A 221 -53.04 -3.88 20.89
CA ALA A 221 -51.83 -4.69 20.87
C ALA A 221 -51.95 -5.78 19.79
N GLY A 222 -50.94 -5.95 18.95
CA GLY A 222 -50.87 -7.05 17.98
C GLY A 222 -49.61 -7.03 17.12
N ALA A 223 -48.58 -7.77 17.55
CA ALA A 223 -47.52 -8.41 16.75
C ALA A 223 -47.11 -7.76 15.40
N GLY A 224 -46.11 -6.88 15.43
CA GLY A 224 -45.43 -6.34 14.22
C GLY A 224 -44.00 -5.80 14.44
N ALA A 225 -43.40 -6.02 15.62
CA ALA A 225 -42.24 -5.25 16.10
C ALA A 225 -40.89 -5.50 15.38
N GLY A 226 -40.82 -6.38 14.38
CA GLY A 226 -39.57 -6.72 13.68
C GLY A 226 -39.34 -5.99 12.35
N GLU A 227 -40.41 -5.69 11.62
CA GLU A 227 -40.36 -4.97 10.33
C GLU A 227 -40.50 -3.46 10.52
N ASP A 228 -41.39 -3.03 11.42
CA ASP A 228 -41.65 -1.62 11.68
C ASP A 228 -40.41 -0.90 12.23
N VAL A 229 -39.63 -1.54 13.10
CA VAL A 229 -38.40 -0.97 13.70
C VAL A 229 -37.26 -0.85 12.68
N LYS A 230 -37.13 -1.80 11.74
CA LYS A 230 -36.12 -1.72 10.66
C LYS A 230 -36.43 -0.61 9.66
N ASN A 231 -37.72 -0.42 9.35
CA ASN A 231 -38.18 0.67 8.50
C ASN A 231 -38.03 2.04 9.18
N ASP A 232 -38.20 2.11 10.50
CA ASP A 232 -38.07 3.36 11.26
C ASP A 232 -36.62 3.85 11.37
N GLU A 233 -35.65 2.95 11.62
CA GLU A 233 -34.21 3.30 11.59
C GLU A 233 -33.71 3.70 10.20
N MET A 234 -34.20 3.05 9.14
CA MET A 234 -33.80 3.38 7.77
C MET A 234 -34.40 4.72 7.33
N ASN A 235 -35.62 5.03 7.76
CA ASN A 235 -36.25 6.33 7.51
C ASN A 235 -35.59 7.47 8.29
N LYS A 236 -35.03 7.19 9.47
CA LYS A 236 -34.33 8.18 10.30
C LYS A 236 -33.19 8.88 9.57
N TYR A 237 -32.42 8.15 8.75
CA TYR A 237 -31.24 8.67 8.06
C TYR A 237 -31.45 8.93 6.57
N LYS A 238 -32.70 8.93 6.09
CA LYS A 238 -33.03 9.03 4.64
C LYS A 238 -32.42 10.24 3.91
N ASN A 239 -32.13 11.32 4.65
CA ASN A 239 -31.56 12.56 4.10
C ASN A 239 -30.02 12.62 4.21
N PHE A 240 -29.41 11.69 4.95
CA PHE A 240 -27.96 11.63 5.08
C PHE A 240 -27.34 10.97 3.84
N LYS A 241 -26.22 11.52 3.36
CA LYS A 241 -25.46 10.94 2.26
C LYS A 241 -24.15 10.39 2.78
N SER A 242 -23.96 9.08 2.59
CA SER A 242 -22.68 8.44 2.82
C SER A 242 -21.61 8.97 1.85
N LEU A 243 -20.35 8.65 2.10
CA LEU A 243 -19.25 8.95 1.19
C LEU A 243 -19.50 8.38 -0.21
N TYR A 244 -19.93 7.12 -0.27
CA TYR A 244 -20.29 6.44 -1.51
C TYR A 244 -21.40 7.19 -2.26
N MET A 245 -22.50 7.54 -1.58
CA MET A 245 -23.63 8.25 -2.22
C MET A 245 -23.23 9.64 -2.73
N SER A 246 -22.31 10.31 -2.04
CA SER A 246 -21.77 11.61 -2.50
C SER A 246 -20.88 11.44 -3.74
N CYS A 247 -20.09 10.37 -3.82
CA CYS A 247 -19.31 10.03 -5.01
C CYS A 247 -20.21 9.70 -6.22
N VAL A 248 -21.26 8.90 -6.01
CA VAL A 248 -22.25 8.57 -7.05
C VAL A 248 -22.98 9.83 -7.53
N GLN A 249 -23.31 10.75 -6.62
CA GLN A 249 -23.88 12.03 -7.00
C GLN A 249 -22.93 12.83 -7.91
N ALA A 250 -21.65 12.94 -7.55
CA ALA A 250 -20.66 13.63 -8.37
C ALA A 250 -20.50 12.98 -9.76
N LEU A 251 -20.60 11.66 -9.86
CA LEU A 251 -20.64 10.94 -11.14
C LEU A 251 -21.88 11.31 -11.97
N ARG A 252 -23.07 11.31 -11.37
CA ARG A 252 -24.32 11.74 -12.03
C ARG A 252 -24.23 13.18 -12.53
N GLU A 253 -23.67 14.07 -11.73
CA GLU A 253 -23.48 15.47 -12.09
C GLU A 253 -22.47 15.64 -13.24
N ALA A 254 -21.38 14.86 -13.25
CA ALA A 254 -20.37 14.90 -14.30
C ALA A 254 -20.90 14.38 -15.65
N THR A 255 -21.75 13.35 -15.62
CA THR A 255 -22.35 12.73 -16.81
C THR A 255 -23.59 13.45 -17.33
N LYS A 256 -24.19 14.36 -16.55
CA LYS A 256 -25.32 15.18 -16.99
C LYS A 256 -24.88 16.12 -18.13
N LYS A 257 -25.67 16.16 -19.21
CA LYS A 257 -25.51 17.15 -20.29
C LYS A 257 -25.77 18.57 -19.78
N ASP A 258 -25.08 19.54 -20.36
CA ASP A 258 -25.35 20.95 -20.11
C ASP A 258 -26.71 21.34 -20.69
N ASP A 259 -27.44 22.21 -19.97
CA ASP A 259 -28.78 22.62 -20.37
C ASP A 259 -28.74 23.33 -21.74
N GLY A 260 -29.52 22.84 -22.71
CA GLY A 260 -29.55 23.36 -24.08
C GLY A 260 -28.44 22.85 -25.00
N SER A 261 -27.52 22.00 -24.52
CA SER A 261 -26.51 21.34 -25.36
C SER A 261 -26.96 19.93 -25.75
N SER A 262 -26.82 19.59 -27.04
CA SER A 262 -26.95 18.20 -27.51
C SER A 262 -25.66 17.39 -27.34
N ALA A 263 -24.51 18.07 -27.24
CA ALA A 263 -23.19 17.47 -27.08
C ALA A 263 -22.97 17.00 -25.65
N ASP A 264 -22.25 15.89 -25.51
CA ASP A 264 -21.83 15.39 -24.20
C ASP A 264 -20.76 16.32 -23.60
N ARG A 265 -20.81 16.48 -22.27
CA ARG A 265 -19.81 17.28 -21.56
C ARG A 265 -18.43 16.63 -21.72
N ARG A 266 -17.43 17.44 -22.08
CA ARG A 266 -16.03 17.03 -22.14
C ARG A 266 -15.39 17.18 -20.75
N TRP A 267 -15.27 16.07 -20.03
CA TRP A 267 -14.65 16.02 -18.72
C TRP A 267 -13.75 14.79 -18.58
N ALA A 268 -12.74 14.88 -17.72
CA ALA A 268 -11.82 13.80 -17.47
C ALA A 268 -11.87 13.32 -16.02
N MET A 269 -11.99 14.24 -15.05
CA MET A 269 -11.87 13.87 -13.64
C MET A 269 -12.80 14.63 -12.69
N ARG A 270 -13.11 13.97 -11.57
CA ARG A 270 -13.48 14.64 -10.31
C ARG A 270 -12.51 14.25 -9.21
N PHE A 271 -11.95 15.23 -8.52
CA PHE A 271 -11.15 15.02 -7.32
C PHE A 271 -12.01 15.10 -6.08
N PHE A 272 -11.73 14.23 -5.12
CA PHE A 272 -12.31 14.26 -3.80
C PHE A 272 -11.17 14.48 -2.81
N ASN A 273 -10.99 15.73 -2.38
CA ASN A 273 -9.87 16.16 -1.55
C ASN A 273 -8.50 15.93 -2.24
N TYR A 274 -8.31 16.61 -3.38
CA TYR A 274 -7.16 16.40 -4.28
C TYR A 274 -7.12 14.95 -4.81
N ASP A 275 -5.93 14.39 -5.02
CA ASP A 275 -5.69 13.06 -5.61
C ASP A 275 -6.05 11.86 -4.72
N LYS A 276 -6.46 12.08 -3.46
CA LYS A 276 -6.71 11.00 -2.49
C LYS A 276 -7.77 10.00 -2.96
N LEU A 277 -8.81 10.49 -3.62
CA LEU A 277 -9.83 9.73 -4.34
C LEU A 277 -10.19 10.52 -5.58
N ALA A 278 -10.29 9.86 -6.72
CA ALA A 278 -10.74 10.50 -7.94
C ALA A 278 -11.72 9.62 -8.71
N LEU A 279 -12.68 10.27 -9.37
CA LEU A 279 -13.49 9.70 -10.43
C LEU A 279 -12.83 9.99 -11.76
N VAL A 280 -12.68 8.98 -12.61
CA VAL A 280 -12.04 9.06 -13.91
C VAL A 280 -13.03 8.72 -15.02
N ASN A 281 -13.07 9.55 -16.06
CA ASN A 281 -13.72 9.26 -17.34
C ASN A 281 -12.73 8.60 -18.29
N VAL A 282 -12.91 7.32 -18.58
CA VAL A 282 -11.98 6.52 -19.40
C VAL A 282 -11.75 7.15 -20.77
N ALA A 283 -12.81 7.65 -21.40
CA ALA A 283 -12.73 8.25 -22.74
C ALA A 283 -11.80 9.47 -22.80
N GLY A 284 -11.82 10.33 -21.77
CA GLY A 284 -10.98 11.53 -21.71
C GLY A 284 -9.48 11.17 -21.60
N PHE A 285 -9.15 10.12 -20.87
CA PHE A 285 -7.77 9.65 -20.76
C PHE A 285 -7.29 8.98 -22.05
N VAL A 286 -8.14 8.19 -22.70
CA VAL A 286 -7.83 7.56 -24.00
C VAL A 286 -7.59 8.62 -25.07
N GLU A 287 -8.38 9.69 -25.09
CA GLU A 287 -8.26 10.79 -26.06
C GLU A 287 -6.85 11.40 -26.12
N ILE A 288 -6.19 11.55 -24.96
CA ILE A 288 -4.87 12.19 -24.86
C ILE A 288 -3.70 11.19 -24.77
N GLY A 289 -3.95 9.89 -24.98
CA GLY A 289 -2.92 8.85 -24.98
C GLY A 289 -2.54 8.32 -23.59
N ALA A 290 -3.43 8.44 -22.60
CA ALA A 290 -3.26 7.94 -21.24
C ALA A 290 -1.96 8.43 -20.55
N TRP A 291 -1.44 7.70 -19.57
CA TRP A 291 -0.27 8.12 -18.78
C TRP A 291 1.04 7.83 -19.51
N ASP A 292 1.98 8.78 -19.48
CA ASP A 292 3.31 8.59 -20.07
C ASP A 292 4.18 7.75 -19.14
N THR A 293 4.44 6.50 -19.53
CA THR A 293 5.18 5.55 -18.69
C THR A 293 6.67 5.88 -18.55
N GLN A 294 7.21 6.83 -19.32
CA GLN A 294 8.57 7.33 -19.13
C GLN A 294 8.69 8.28 -17.93
N ILE A 295 7.55 8.74 -17.37
CA ILE A 295 7.48 9.49 -16.13
C ILE A 295 6.86 8.55 -15.07
N PRO A 296 7.63 7.67 -14.42
CA PRO A 296 7.08 6.50 -13.73
C PRO A 296 6.34 6.81 -12.41
N TYR A 297 6.67 7.92 -11.75
CA TYR A 297 6.14 8.29 -10.43
C TYR A 297 5.86 9.79 -10.39
N TYR A 298 6.61 10.59 -9.61
CA TYR A 298 6.30 12.01 -9.50
C TYR A 298 6.52 12.76 -10.83
N MET A 299 5.81 13.87 -10.97
CA MET A 299 5.59 14.64 -12.21
C MET A 299 4.66 13.99 -13.23
N THR A 300 4.30 12.71 -13.08
CA THR A 300 3.35 12.09 -14.02
C THR A 300 1.93 12.64 -13.87
N ASP A 301 1.52 13.03 -12.66
CA ASP A 301 0.25 13.71 -12.43
C ASP A 301 0.25 15.09 -13.10
N CYS A 302 1.36 15.83 -12.97
CA CYS A 302 1.52 17.13 -13.61
C CYS A 302 1.48 17.02 -15.13
N ASP A 303 2.14 16.01 -15.71
CA ASP A 303 2.06 15.71 -17.14
C ASP A 303 0.64 15.39 -17.60
N MET A 304 -0.04 14.47 -16.90
CA MET A 304 -1.39 14.03 -17.23
C MET A 304 -2.40 15.17 -17.13
N HIS A 305 -2.45 15.87 -15.99
CA HIS A 305 -3.41 16.94 -15.76
C HIS A 305 -3.19 18.12 -16.71
N ALA A 306 -1.93 18.46 -17.00
CA ALA A 306 -1.62 19.47 -18.00
C ALA A 306 -2.18 19.09 -19.38
N ARG A 307 -1.94 17.85 -19.83
CA ARG A 307 -2.46 17.37 -21.13
C ARG A 307 -3.99 17.35 -21.17
N LEU A 308 -4.66 16.98 -20.08
CA LEU A 308 -6.11 17.06 -19.96
C LEU A 308 -6.61 18.50 -20.12
N ASN A 309 -5.98 19.46 -19.43
CA ASN A 309 -6.31 20.88 -19.55
C ASN A 309 -6.05 21.42 -20.97
N MET A 310 -4.91 21.06 -21.58
CA MET A 310 -4.56 21.42 -22.97
C MET A 310 -5.58 20.88 -23.98
N ALA A 311 -6.22 19.73 -23.69
CA ALA A 311 -7.28 19.14 -24.49
C ALA A 311 -8.69 19.72 -24.18
N GLY A 312 -8.79 20.70 -23.27
CA GLY A 312 -10.05 21.28 -22.83
C GLY A 312 -10.96 20.28 -22.11
N LEU A 313 -10.40 19.26 -21.45
CA LEU A 313 -11.15 18.30 -20.66
C LEU A 313 -11.28 18.80 -19.22
N GLU A 314 -12.51 18.93 -18.74
CA GLU A 314 -12.79 19.44 -17.41
C GLU A 314 -12.23 18.52 -16.29
N ILE A 315 -11.50 19.14 -15.37
CA ILE A 315 -11.09 18.59 -14.07
C ILE A 315 -11.71 19.48 -12.99
N LYS A 316 -12.45 18.89 -12.04
CA LYS A 316 -13.12 19.63 -10.95
C LYS A 316 -12.99 18.91 -9.62
N ASP A 317 -13.06 19.65 -8.53
CA ASP A 317 -13.24 19.08 -7.20
C ASP A 317 -14.73 18.82 -6.89
N ALA A 318 -14.98 17.79 -6.09
CA ALA A 318 -16.27 17.48 -5.50
C ALA A 318 -16.09 17.03 -4.04
N PRO A 319 -16.92 17.50 -3.10
CA PRO A 319 -16.90 16.99 -1.74
C PRO A 319 -17.60 15.63 -1.68
N ALA A 320 -16.98 14.64 -1.01
CA ALA A 320 -17.64 13.34 -0.76
C ALA A 320 -17.60 12.89 0.70
N GLY A 321 -16.54 13.23 1.43
CA GLY A 321 -16.39 12.87 2.83
C GLY A 321 -15.02 13.29 3.35
N PHE A 322 -14.68 12.81 4.55
CA PHE A 322 -13.34 12.91 5.07
C PHE A 322 -12.46 11.84 4.41
N LEU A 323 -11.46 12.28 3.67
CA LEU A 323 -10.41 11.45 3.08
C LEU A 323 -9.10 11.85 3.75
N ILE A 324 -8.76 11.14 4.82
CA ILE A 324 -7.68 11.52 5.74
C ILE A 324 -6.43 10.75 5.36
N ASP A 325 -5.36 11.47 5.02
CA ASP A 325 -4.12 10.91 4.49
C ASP A 325 -3.18 10.46 5.61
N VAL A 326 -3.14 9.15 5.86
CA VAL A 326 -2.47 8.58 7.03
C VAL A 326 -1.17 7.89 6.67
N GLY A 327 -0.24 7.85 7.62
CA GLY A 327 1.06 7.19 7.46
C GLY A 327 1.25 6.01 8.39
N GLU A 328 0.19 5.56 9.08
CA GLU A 328 0.12 4.38 9.95
C GLU A 328 -1.34 3.91 10.00
N SER A 329 -1.59 2.82 10.74
CA SER A 329 -2.93 2.28 10.96
C SER A 329 -3.40 2.44 12.41
N LEU A 330 -4.70 2.48 12.61
CA LEU A 330 -5.38 2.30 13.89
C LEU A 330 -4.94 0.99 14.56
N ASN A 331 -4.99 0.98 15.90
CA ASN A 331 -4.65 -0.17 16.72
C ASN A 331 -5.66 -1.32 16.55
N ASP A 332 -6.93 -0.99 16.33
CA ASP A 332 -8.00 -1.95 16.05
C ASP A 332 -8.97 -1.36 15.01
N LEU A 333 -9.18 -2.08 13.90
CA LEU A 333 -10.10 -1.67 12.84
C LEU A 333 -11.58 -1.82 13.22
N TYR A 334 -11.90 -2.52 14.32
CA TYR A 334 -13.27 -2.62 14.82
C TYR A 334 -13.91 -1.24 15.10
N THR A 335 -13.09 -0.23 15.45
CA THR A 335 -13.55 1.14 15.68
C THR A 335 -14.23 1.78 14.46
N LEU A 336 -13.89 1.34 13.23
CA LEU A 336 -14.49 1.86 11.99
C LEU A 336 -15.94 1.38 11.79
N TYR A 337 -16.35 0.29 12.45
CA TYR A 337 -17.73 -0.21 12.36
C TYR A 337 -18.74 0.61 13.18
N ARG A 338 -18.27 1.62 13.94
CA ARG A 338 -19.09 2.52 14.77
C ARG A 338 -20.07 1.72 15.66
N LYS A 339 -19.58 0.71 16.38
CA LYS A 339 -20.37 -0.06 17.35
C LYS A 339 -20.29 0.58 18.73
N SER A 340 -21.33 0.47 19.55
CA SER A 340 -21.35 1.09 20.88
C SER A 340 -20.28 0.54 21.84
N ASP A 341 -19.76 -0.67 21.58
CA ASP A 341 -18.68 -1.33 22.31
C ASP A 341 -17.31 -1.21 21.61
N SER A 342 -17.21 -0.42 20.54
CA SER A 342 -15.96 -0.22 19.83
C SER A 342 -14.90 0.39 20.76
N PRO A 343 -13.65 -0.10 20.72
CA PRO A 343 -12.58 0.53 21.49
C PRO A 343 -12.36 1.97 21.00
N PRO A 344 -11.93 2.88 21.89
CA PRO A 344 -11.52 4.23 21.50
C PRO A 344 -10.45 4.16 20.40
N ALA A 345 -10.61 4.97 19.37
CA ALA A 345 -9.64 5.09 18.30
C ALA A 345 -8.26 5.46 18.87
N ALA A 346 -7.24 4.70 18.48
CA ALA A 346 -5.88 4.93 18.92
C ALA A 346 -4.90 4.45 17.85
N PHE A 347 -3.71 5.05 17.81
CA PHE A 347 -2.60 4.60 16.98
C PHE A 347 -1.28 4.78 17.75
N ILE A 348 -0.24 4.10 17.27
CA ILE A 348 1.10 4.28 17.81
C ILE A 348 1.84 5.26 16.92
N ASP A 349 2.18 6.44 17.47
CA ASP A 349 2.95 7.43 16.72
C ASP A 349 4.39 6.94 16.48
N PRO A 350 4.77 6.72 15.21
CA PRO A 350 6.10 6.23 14.83
C PRO A 350 7.21 7.23 15.17
N GLN A 351 6.95 8.53 15.08
CA GLN A 351 7.93 9.57 15.43
C GLN A 351 8.23 9.57 16.93
N ILE A 352 7.22 9.33 17.78
CA ILE A 352 7.42 9.20 19.23
C ILE A 352 8.28 7.97 19.53
N LEU A 353 7.98 6.83 18.90
CA LEU A 353 8.78 5.61 19.06
C LEU A 353 10.23 5.82 18.63
N GLU A 354 10.47 6.41 17.46
CA GLU A 354 11.82 6.68 16.97
C GLU A 354 12.60 7.61 17.90
N ARG A 355 11.97 8.68 18.42
CA ARG A 355 12.58 9.58 19.40
C ARG A 355 12.93 8.84 20.70
N LYS A 356 12.04 7.99 21.21
CA LYS A 356 12.29 7.15 22.40
C LYS A 356 13.44 6.16 22.17
N LYS A 357 13.45 5.46 21.04
CA LYS A 357 14.52 4.51 20.66
C LYS A 357 15.86 5.22 20.50
N LYS A 358 15.90 6.40 19.86
CA LYS A 358 17.11 7.24 19.76
C LYS A 358 17.62 7.68 21.14
N LYS A 359 16.75 8.12 22.05
CA LYS A 359 17.13 8.50 23.42
C LYS A 359 17.69 7.31 24.21
N LYS A 360 17.04 6.14 24.13
CA LYS A 360 17.52 4.90 24.78
C LYS A 360 18.87 4.45 24.22
N GLY A 361 19.05 4.52 22.90
CA GLY A 361 20.32 4.21 22.25
C GLY A 361 21.46 5.16 22.63
N LYS A 362 21.16 6.45 22.85
CA LYS A 362 22.15 7.42 23.37
C LYS A 362 22.55 7.11 24.81
N ARG A 363 21.58 6.89 25.71
CA ARG A 363 21.88 6.49 27.10
C ARG A 363 22.69 5.19 27.16
N ALA A 364 22.30 4.17 26.40
CA ALA A 364 23.06 2.91 26.34
C ALA A 364 24.47 3.06 25.75
N ALA A 365 24.72 4.08 24.92
CA ALA A 365 26.06 4.39 24.41
C ALA A 365 26.89 5.23 25.39
N GLU A 366 26.24 6.08 26.20
CA GLU A 366 26.86 6.83 27.30
C GLU A 366 27.18 5.92 28.51
N ASP A 367 26.38 4.88 28.73
CA ASP A 367 26.55 3.87 29.79
C ASP A 367 27.45 2.70 29.37
N ALA A 368 27.93 2.66 28.12
CA ALA A 368 28.88 1.65 27.66
C ALA A 368 30.28 1.96 28.23
N PRO A 369 30.98 0.99 28.84
CA PRO A 369 32.30 1.23 29.40
C PRO A 369 33.27 1.70 28.31
N ASN A 370 33.93 2.84 28.54
CA ASN A 370 35.00 3.37 27.71
C ASN A 370 36.15 2.37 27.64
N ALA A 371 36.17 1.53 26.59
CA ALA A 371 37.36 0.79 26.19
C ALA A 371 38.26 1.70 25.34
N SER A 372 38.81 2.76 25.95
CA SER A 372 39.94 3.51 25.40
C SER A 372 40.61 4.40 26.47
N GLU A 373 41.15 3.77 27.51
CA GLU A 373 42.20 4.38 28.35
C GLU A 373 43.34 3.37 28.52
N ALA A 374 44.08 3.12 27.43
CA ALA A 374 45.43 2.55 27.47
C ALA A 374 46.08 2.70 26.09
N GLU A 375 46.33 3.94 25.66
CA GLU A 375 47.42 4.32 24.75
C GLU A 375 47.29 5.83 24.48
N ASN A 376 47.78 6.63 25.42
CA ASN A 376 48.14 8.02 25.18
C ASN A 376 49.30 8.33 26.11
N ASP A 377 50.44 7.76 25.78
CA ASP A 377 51.72 8.32 26.17
C ASP A 377 52.56 8.44 24.90
N ILE A 378 53.23 9.58 24.73
CA ILE A 378 54.10 9.96 23.62
C ILE A 378 53.36 10.54 22.39
N VAL A 379 53.11 11.85 22.40
CA VAL A 379 53.91 12.89 21.66
C VAL A 379 53.21 14.23 21.89
N SER A 380 53.75 15.02 22.81
CA SER A 380 53.64 16.48 22.76
C SER A 380 54.94 17.00 22.16
N ARG A 381 54.89 17.51 20.92
CA ARG A 381 55.65 18.67 20.41
C ARG A 381 55.63 18.75 18.88
N SER A 382 55.67 20.00 18.43
CA SER A 382 55.97 20.54 17.10
C SER A 382 54.96 20.26 15.98
N VAL A 383 54.02 21.19 15.87
CA VAL A 383 53.45 21.60 14.58
C VAL A 383 54.29 22.80 14.13
N ASP A 384 54.95 22.71 12.99
CA ASP A 384 55.34 23.86 12.17
C ASP A 384 55.76 23.43 10.75
N SER A 385 55.07 24.01 9.77
CA SER A 385 55.47 24.18 8.34
C SER A 385 55.57 22.91 7.46
N VAL A 386 55.45 22.89 6.14
CA VAL A 386 54.99 23.74 5.01
C VAL A 386 55.02 22.76 3.79
N PHE A 387 54.20 23.05 2.77
CA PHE A 387 54.19 22.61 1.35
C PHE A 387 55.24 21.62 0.72
N GLU A 388 54.72 20.93 -0.32
CA GLU A 388 55.37 20.35 -1.54
C GLU A 388 55.57 18.82 -1.75
N LEU A 389 54.78 18.28 -2.70
CA LEU A 389 55.13 17.46 -3.89
C LEU A 389 56.39 16.55 -3.89
N LYS A 390 56.18 15.21 -3.97
CA LYS A 390 56.48 14.29 -5.11
C LYS A 390 56.79 12.81 -4.71
N ARG A 391 56.18 11.91 -5.51
CA ARG A 391 56.64 10.63 -6.11
C ARG A 391 57.30 9.48 -5.30
N ASP A 392 56.79 8.29 -5.66
CA ASP A 392 57.43 6.97 -5.87
C ASP A 392 58.03 6.19 -4.68
N ALA A 393 57.41 5.06 -4.33
CA ALA A 393 58.01 3.71 -4.32
C ALA A 393 57.13 2.68 -3.55
N ALA A 394 56.99 1.49 -4.11
CA ALA A 394 56.35 0.31 -3.48
C ALA A 394 57.42 -0.57 -2.76
N PRO A 395 57.08 -1.76 -2.22
CA PRO A 395 56.69 -2.01 -0.84
C PRO A 395 57.66 -2.97 -0.11
N ARG A 396 57.52 -3.16 1.22
CA ARG A 396 58.00 -4.38 1.91
C ARG A 396 57.33 -4.61 3.27
N PRO A 397 57.24 -5.88 3.73
CA PRO A 397 56.16 -6.40 4.55
C PRO A 397 56.50 -6.42 6.04
N LEU A 398 55.48 -6.33 6.89
CA LEU A 398 55.59 -6.73 8.29
C LEU A 398 54.49 -7.75 8.64
N LEU A 399 54.97 -8.99 8.67
CA LEU A 399 54.78 -10.01 9.70
C LEU A 399 53.41 -10.13 10.37
N ALA A 400 52.83 -11.29 10.08
CA ALA A 400 51.70 -11.92 10.74
C ALA A 400 51.80 -11.88 12.28
N LYS A 401 50.65 -11.62 12.90
CA LYS A 401 50.30 -12.25 14.18
C LYS A 401 48.94 -12.92 14.02
N ASP A 402 49.00 -14.24 14.12
CA ASP A 402 47.87 -15.13 14.21
C ASP A 402 47.02 -14.83 15.45
N SER A 403 45.71 -14.66 15.24
CA SER A 403 44.73 -15.01 16.26
C SER A 403 43.63 -15.85 15.60
N LYS A 404 43.57 -17.10 16.03
CA LYS A 404 42.55 -18.08 15.64
C LYS A 404 41.19 -17.60 16.12
N SER A 405 40.25 -17.38 15.20
CA SER A 405 38.82 -17.40 15.50
C SER A 405 38.17 -18.54 14.72
N GLU A 406 37.51 -19.42 15.45
CA GLU A 406 36.87 -20.64 14.97
C GLU A 406 35.86 -20.40 13.83
N LYS A 407 35.95 -21.26 12.82
CA LYS A 407 35.03 -21.36 11.70
C LYS A 407 33.64 -21.78 12.19
N ARG A 408 32.60 -21.03 11.80
CA ARG A 408 31.27 -21.58 11.55
C ARG A 408 31.03 -21.51 10.04
N GLU A 409 31.31 -22.61 9.35
CA GLU A 409 30.94 -22.79 7.93
C GLU A 409 29.42 -22.90 7.83
N ALA A 410 28.83 -21.94 7.12
CA ALA A 410 27.42 -21.88 6.80
C ALA A 410 27.11 -22.82 5.64
N ASN A 411 26.07 -23.63 5.82
CA ASN A 411 25.58 -24.64 4.89
C ASN A 411 24.69 -23.97 3.82
N GLU A 412 25.26 -23.17 2.93
CA GLU A 412 24.52 -22.31 1.98
C GLU A 412 24.04 -23.06 0.72
N THR A 413 24.64 -24.21 0.40
CA THR A 413 24.30 -25.04 -0.77
C THR A 413 23.14 -26.02 -0.52
N SER A 414 22.89 -26.40 0.74
CA SER A 414 21.74 -27.27 1.07
C SER A 414 20.41 -26.54 1.00
N SER A 415 20.41 -25.20 1.09
CA SER A 415 19.20 -24.39 1.05
C SER A 415 18.59 -24.39 -0.36
N LYS A 416 19.32 -23.99 -1.40
CA LYS A 416 18.72 -23.80 -2.75
C LYS A 416 18.11 -25.06 -3.38
N THR A 417 18.60 -26.26 -3.07
CA THR A 417 18.06 -27.52 -3.61
C THR A 417 16.79 -27.98 -2.88
N ALA A 418 16.64 -27.65 -1.59
CA ALA A 418 15.42 -27.93 -0.83
C ALA A 418 14.21 -27.12 -1.33
N TRP A 419 14.45 -25.90 -1.86
CA TRP A 419 13.42 -24.98 -2.33
C TRP A 419 12.68 -25.44 -3.60
N TYR A 420 13.34 -26.17 -4.50
CA TYR A 420 12.68 -26.70 -5.71
C TYR A 420 11.69 -27.82 -5.39
N THR A 421 11.95 -28.60 -4.34
CA THR A 421 11.09 -29.72 -3.90
C THR A 421 9.89 -29.28 -3.06
N HIS A 422 9.96 -28.14 -2.37
CA HIS A 422 8.90 -27.68 -1.47
C HIS A 422 7.69 -27.02 -2.17
N LEU A 423 7.84 -26.62 -3.45
CA LEU A 423 6.77 -26.03 -4.28
C LEU A 423 5.68 -27.03 -4.70
N LEU A 424 5.85 -28.33 -4.42
CA LEU A 424 4.95 -29.40 -4.84
C LEU A 424 4.21 -30.08 -3.67
N SER A 425 4.17 -29.48 -2.47
CA SER A 425 3.44 -30.06 -1.34
C SER A 425 2.73 -28.99 -0.51
N PRO A 426 1.40 -29.10 -0.29
CA PRO A 426 0.67 -28.16 0.54
C PRO A 426 1.02 -28.38 2.02
N THR A 427 1.47 -27.35 2.72
CA THR A 427 1.73 -27.40 4.16
C THR A 427 0.52 -26.93 4.97
N SER A 428 0.13 -27.75 5.95
CA SER A 428 -0.95 -27.52 6.92
C SER A 428 -0.77 -26.26 7.78
N PRO A 429 -1.89 -25.66 8.27
CA PRO A 429 -1.86 -24.50 9.14
C PRO A 429 -1.33 -24.84 10.55
N GLY A 430 -0.50 -23.94 11.10
CA GLY A 430 0.05 -24.00 12.45
C GLY A 430 -0.98 -23.70 13.57
N PRO A 431 -0.59 -23.85 14.85
CA PRO A 431 -1.51 -23.93 15.97
C PRO A 431 -2.10 -22.58 16.40
N ARG A 432 -3.38 -22.66 16.80
CA ARG A 432 -4.31 -21.58 17.13
C ARG A 432 -4.05 -20.98 18.53
N PRO A 433 -3.95 -19.65 18.71
CA PRO A 433 -4.05 -19.03 20.02
C PRO A 433 -5.51 -18.99 20.50
N THR A 434 -5.73 -19.25 21.79
CA THR A 434 -7.05 -19.22 22.44
C THR A 434 -7.59 -17.80 22.56
N SER A 435 -8.80 -17.55 22.02
CA SER A 435 -9.52 -16.26 22.06
C SER A 435 -10.69 -16.30 23.06
N PRO A 436 -11.11 -15.17 23.65
CA PRO A 436 -12.38 -15.05 24.37
C PRO A 436 -13.58 -15.15 23.40
N ASN A 437 -14.72 -15.62 23.92
CA ASN A 437 -15.99 -15.91 23.21
C ASN A 437 -16.44 -14.87 22.17
N ASN A 438 -16.64 -15.33 20.93
CA ASN A 438 -16.90 -14.53 19.72
C ASN A 438 -18.40 -14.45 19.32
N ASN A 439 -19.34 -14.60 20.25
CA ASN A 439 -20.76 -14.82 19.90
C ASN A 439 -21.68 -13.58 19.99
N ASN A 440 -21.16 -12.36 20.18
CA ASN A 440 -22.03 -11.21 20.52
C ASN A 440 -21.89 -9.94 19.65
N THR A 441 -20.97 -9.89 18.69
CA THR A 441 -20.72 -8.64 17.90
C THR A 441 -21.83 -8.30 16.90
N GLN A 442 -22.59 -9.29 16.41
CA GLN A 442 -23.75 -9.03 15.55
C GLN A 442 -24.89 -8.29 16.27
N HIS A 443 -25.03 -8.51 17.59
CA HIS A 443 -26.13 -7.96 18.38
C HIS A 443 -25.79 -6.63 19.07
N THR A 444 -24.51 -6.23 19.06
CA THR A 444 -24.15 -4.93 19.62
C THR A 444 -24.82 -3.81 18.82
N PRO A 445 -25.50 -2.85 19.46
CA PRO A 445 -26.05 -1.68 18.78
C PRO A 445 -24.97 -0.88 18.06
N SER A 446 -25.36 -0.21 16.97
CA SER A 446 -24.49 0.83 16.41
C SER A 446 -24.47 2.04 17.34
N ASP A 447 -23.36 2.76 17.33
CA ASP A 447 -23.26 4.08 17.95
C ASP A 447 -24.21 5.07 17.25
N THR A 448 -24.26 6.33 17.67
CA THR A 448 -25.00 7.38 16.99
C THR A 448 -24.14 8.12 15.96
N ILE A 449 -24.80 8.67 14.94
CA ILE A 449 -24.14 9.56 13.98
C ILE A 449 -23.62 10.81 14.69
N ASN A 450 -22.42 11.25 14.34
CA ASN A 450 -21.75 12.41 14.97
C ASN A 450 -21.62 12.30 16.51
N SER A 451 -21.42 11.09 17.03
CA SER A 451 -21.22 10.87 18.46
C SER A 451 -19.87 11.41 18.95
N PRO A 452 -19.66 11.54 20.28
CA PRO A 452 -18.34 11.85 20.83
C PRO A 452 -17.25 10.86 20.42
N SER A 453 -17.61 9.59 20.18
CA SER A 453 -16.67 8.59 19.69
C SER A 453 -16.27 8.85 18.23
N PHE A 454 -17.18 9.37 17.39
CA PHE A 454 -16.88 9.84 16.02
C PHE A 454 -15.88 10.99 16.08
N THR A 455 -16.15 12.01 16.90
CA THR A 455 -15.24 13.15 17.08
C THR A 455 -13.85 12.68 17.54
N HIS A 456 -13.80 11.71 18.47
CA HIS A 456 -12.53 11.13 18.92
C HIS A 456 -11.79 10.37 17.81
N LEU A 457 -12.50 9.60 16.99
CA LEU A 457 -11.96 8.93 15.82
C LEU A 457 -11.40 9.94 14.81
N LEU A 458 -12.17 10.96 14.46
CA LEU A 458 -11.75 12.03 13.55
C LEU A 458 -10.48 12.72 14.05
N ASN A 459 -10.45 13.16 15.31
CA ASN A 459 -9.27 13.79 15.92
C ASN A 459 -8.04 12.86 15.92
N THR A 460 -8.24 11.55 16.13
CA THR A 460 -7.17 10.55 16.09
C THR A 460 -6.59 10.42 14.67
N LEU A 461 -7.46 10.37 13.66
CA LEU A 461 -7.05 10.29 12.26
C LEU A 461 -6.36 11.59 11.79
N GLU A 462 -6.83 12.75 12.24
CA GLU A 462 -6.16 14.04 11.99
C GLU A 462 -4.76 14.09 12.62
N ALA A 463 -4.60 13.56 13.84
CA ALA A 463 -3.30 13.40 14.46
C ALA A 463 -2.38 12.47 13.63
N MET A 464 -2.91 11.36 13.08
CA MET A 464 -2.16 10.49 12.17
C MET A 464 -1.72 11.21 10.90
N GLN A 465 -2.60 12.02 10.30
CA GLN A 465 -2.27 12.83 9.12
C GLN A 465 -1.20 13.88 9.45
N HIS A 466 -1.31 14.55 10.60
CA HIS A 466 -0.29 15.50 11.06
C HIS A 466 1.06 14.82 11.26
N THR A 467 1.09 13.65 11.91
CA THR A 467 2.31 12.86 12.09
C THR A 467 2.91 12.40 10.76
N LYS A 468 2.09 12.11 9.74
CA LYS A 468 2.58 11.84 8.39
C LYS A 468 3.24 13.07 7.78
N ALA A 469 2.57 14.21 7.82
CA ALA A 469 3.05 15.47 7.22
C ALA A 469 4.30 16.03 7.93
N ALA A 470 4.38 15.93 9.26
CA ALA A 470 5.48 16.46 10.07
C ALA A 470 6.74 15.58 10.09
N GLY A 471 6.77 14.49 9.31
CA GLY A 471 7.90 13.55 9.27
C GLY A 471 9.20 14.21 8.79
N SER A 472 10.21 14.29 9.65
CA SER A 472 11.53 14.89 9.34
C SER A 472 12.28 14.29 8.13
N HIS A 473 11.87 13.12 7.64
CA HIS A 473 12.48 12.44 6.49
C HIS A 473 11.50 12.34 5.29
N GLY A 474 10.39 13.08 5.32
CA GLY A 474 9.38 13.15 4.27
C GLY A 474 8.06 12.45 4.60
N ARG A 475 6.99 12.83 3.87
CA ARG A 475 5.60 12.35 4.05
C ARG A 475 5.43 10.84 3.85
N ASN A 476 6.24 10.22 3.00
CA ASN A 476 6.07 8.81 2.58
C ASN A 476 7.02 7.82 3.27
N MET A 477 7.67 8.22 4.36
CA MET A 477 8.62 7.37 5.10
C MET A 477 8.01 6.06 5.63
N TRP A 478 6.69 6.04 5.81
CA TRP A 478 5.95 4.85 6.21
C TRP A 478 6.19 3.66 5.26
N GLN A 479 6.45 3.92 3.98
CA GLN A 479 6.67 2.91 2.94
C GLN A 479 7.93 2.06 3.18
N ALA A 480 8.91 2.53 3.97
CA ALA A 480 10.15 1.81 4.25
C ALA A 480 10.27 1.30 5.70
N ARG A 481 9.19 1.41 6.49
CA ARG A 481 9.21 1.05 7.93
C ARG A 481 9.18 -0.44 8.17
N GLN A 482 8.41 -1.18 7.40
CA GLN A 482 8.37 -2.63 7.47
C GLN A 482 9.60 -3.22 6.78
N ARG A 483 10.32 -4.12 7.45
CA ARG A 483 11.66 -4.60 7.01
C ARG A 483 11.90 -6.10 7.20
N GLY A 484 10.91 -6.85 7.66
CA GLY A 484 11.04 -8.29 7.90
C GLY A 484 10.83 -9.14 6.63
N GLY A 485 10.66 -10.44 6.81
CA GLY A 485 10.41 -11.40 5.72
C GLY A 485 11.67 -11.82 4.96
N GLN A 486 12.86 -11.72 5.57
CA GLN A 486 14.15 -12.12 4.96
C GLN A 486 14.15 -13.55 4.42
N ASP A 487 13.42 -14.44 5.09
CA ASP A 487 13.35 -15.86 4.76
C ASP A 487 12.17 -16.19 3.84
N ASP A 488 11.33 -15.21 3.49
CA ASP A 488 10.19 -15.39 2.59
C ASP A 488 10.63 -15.33 1.11
N PRO A 489 9.90 -15.99 0.19
CA PRO A 489 10.16 -15.82 -1.24
C PRO A 489 9.95 -14.35 -1.66
N PHE A 490 10.65 -13.95 -2.72
CA PHE A 490 10.62 -12.58 -3.26
C PHE A 490 11.02 -11.49 -2.25
N TYR A 491 11.74 -11.83 -1.17
CA TYR A 491 12.32 -10.84 -0.27
C TYR A 491 13.13 -9.78 -1.03
N ARG A 492 12.87 -8.51 -0.71
CA ARG A 492 13.66 -7.36 -1.16
C ARG A 492 14.08 -6.55 0.05
N ASN A 493 15.31 -6.04 0.04
CA ASN A 493 15.73 -5.10 1.07
C ASN A 493 14.88 -3.83 0.99
N ALA A 494 14.02 -3.58 1.99
CA ALA A 494 13.05 -2.47 1.96
C ALA A 494 13.69 -1.09 1.78
N VAL A 495 14.85 -0.84 2.38
CA VAL A 495 15.58 0.44 2.24
C VAL A 495 16.18 0.59 0.83
N GLY A 496 16.75 -0.48 0.29
CA GLY A 496 17.27 -0.51 -1.07
C GLY A 496 16.16 -0.36 -2.11
N PHE A 497 15.02 -1.04 -1.88
CA PHE A 497 13.83 -0.92 -2.72
C PHE A 497 13.32 0.53 -2.74
N GLU A 498 13.15 1.16 -1.58
CA GLU A 498 12.76 2.57 -1.49
C GLU A 498 13.76 3.51 -2.21
N ARG A 499 15.06 3.26 -2.05
CA ARG A 499 16.07 4.03 -2.79
C ARG A 499 15.91 3.89 -4.31
N GLY A 500 15.56 2.71 -4.80
CA GLY A 500 15.26 2.49 -6.21
C GLY A 500 14.06 3.31 -6.69
N ILE A 501 12.99 3.38 -5.90
CA ILE A 501 11.82 4.23 -6.19
C ILE A 501 12.21 5.70 -6.26
N VAL A 502 13.01 6.20 -5.31
CA VAL A 502 13.50 7.59 -5.33
C VAL A 502 14.30 7.88 -6.60
N MET A 503 15.17 6.96 -7.03
CA MET A 503 15.92 7.13 -8.28
C MET A 503 14.99 7.18 -9.51
N ALA A 504 13.93 6.37 -9.53
CA ALA A 504 12.94 6.40 -10.60
C ALA A 504 12.09 7.70 -10.58
N ILE A 505 11.80 8.24 -9.39
CA ILE A 505 11.18 9.56 -9.22
C ILE A 505 12.06 10.66 -9.82
N ASP A 506 13.35 10.65 -9.50
CA ASP A 506 14.28 11.68 -9.99
C ASP A 506 14.43 11.58 -11.52
N HIS A 507 14.50 10.37 -12.07
CA HIS A 507 14.43 10.16 -13.52
C HIS A 507 13.15 10.71 -14.16
N GLY A 508 11.99 10.45 -13.56
CA GLY A 508 10.71 10.97 -14.07
C GLY A 508 10.64 12.50 -14.09
N LYS A 509 11.20 13.16 -13.08
CA LYS A 509 11.31 14.63 -13.05
C LYS A 509 12.18 15.16 -14.19
N GLU A 510 13.29 14.50 -14.50
CA GLU A 510 14.16 14.87 -15.62
C GLU A 510 13.43 14.68 -16.96
N VAL A 511 12.77 13.54 -17.17
CA VAL A 511 11.98 13.28 -18.37
C VAL A 511 10.88 14.33 -18.54
N PHE A 512 10.13 14.63 -17.49
CA PHE A 512 9.11 15.69 -17.52
C PHE A 512 9.70 17.04 -17.92
N ALA A 513 10.82 17.43 -17.31
CA ALA A 513 11.44 18.72 -17.55
C ALA A 513 11.91 18.86 -19.01
N GLU A 514 12.53 17.82 -19.57
CA GLU A 514 12.92 17.79 -20.98
C GLU A 514 11.70 17.76 -21.92
N LYS A 515 10.65 17.02 -21.56
CA LYS A 515 9.43 16.93 -22.36
C LYS A 515 8.74 18.28 -22.51
N TRP A 516 8.71 19.11 -21.47
CA TRP A 516 7.95 20.36 -21.51
C TRP A 516 8.81 21.62 -21.56
N GLY A 517 10.15 21.49 -21.53
CA GLY A 517 11.05 22.64 -21.42
C GLY A 517 10.89 23.42 -20.11
N HIS A 518 10.22 22.83 -19.11
CA HIS A 518 9.84 23.48 -17.87
C HIS A 518 9.77 22.49 -16.69
N ARG A 519 10.08 22.93 -15.47
CA ARG A 519 10.18 22.06 -14.28
C ARG A 519 8.95 22.06 -13.36
N GLY A 520 8.08 23.07 -13.47
CA GLY A 520 6.87 23.22 -12.69
C GLY A 520 5.66 22.46 -13.26
N CYS A 521 4.59 22.37 -12.49
CA CYS A 521 3.35 21.69 -12.89
C CYS A 521 2.37 22.62 -13.63
N ASP A 522 2.70 23.90 -13.73
CA ASP A 522 1.99 24.99 -14.39
C ASP A 522 2.25 25.06 -15.91
N VAL A 523 2.80 24.00 -16.51
CA VAL A 523 3.12 23.93 -17.96
C VAL A 523 1.97 24.32 -18.88
N TRP A 524 0.72 24.03 -18.52
CA TRP A 524 -0.45 24.41 -19.32
C TRP A 524 -0.80 25.90 -19.18
N GLU A 525 -0.47 26.52 -18.04
CA GLU A 525 -0.68 27.95 -17.78
C GLU A 525 0.29 28.82 -18.60
N LEU A 526 1.41 28.24 -19.05
CA LEU A 526 2.36 28.86 -19.99
C LEU A 526 1.80 28.98 -21.42
N GLY A 527 0.60 28.44 -21.69
CA GLY A 527 -0.02 28.45 -23.01
C GLY A 527 0.49 27.36 -23.96
N LEU A 528 1.23 26.38 -23.45
CA LEU A 528 1.66 25.20 -24.21
C LEU A 528 0.46 24.34 -24.60
N GLY A 529 0.52 23.73 -25.79
CA GLY A 529 -0.42 22.73 -26.26
C GLY A 529 0.19 21.32 -26.31
N LEU A 530 -0.66 20.33 -26.60
CA LEU A 530 -0.24 18.92 -26.70
C LEU A 530 0.91 18.69 -27.69
N GLY A 531 0.96 19.49 -28.77
CA GLY A 531 1.96 19.37 -29.84
C GLY A 531 3.36 19.88 -29.47
N ASP A 532 3.48 20.60 -28.35
CA ASP A 532 4.74 21.23 -27.92
C ASP A 532 5.64 20.28 -27.12
N ALA A 533 5.11 19.11 -26.72
CA ALA A 533 5.89 18.08 -26.06
C ALA A 533 7.16 17.74 -26.86
N TRP A 534 8.31 17.79 -26.19
CA TRP A 534 9.67 17.59 -26.70
C TRP A 534 10.18 18.66 -27.68
N ARG A 535 9.53 19.82 -27.77
CA ARG A 535 9.90 20.90 -28.69
C ARG A 535 10.29 22.20 -28.00
N VAL A 536 9.89 22.39 -26.74
CA VAL A 536 10.14 23.61 -25.98
C VAL A 536 11.58 23.62 -25.48
N GLU A 537 12.29 24.73 -25.69
CA GLU A 537 13.62 24.93 -25.10
C GLU A 537 13.53 25.05 -23.58
N ARG A 538 14.60 24.65 -22.88
CA ARG A 538 14.65 24.69 -21.42
C ARG A 538 14.64 26.13 -20.91
N ASP A 539 13.85 26.39 -19.86
CA ASP A 539 13.77 27.70 -19.21
C ASP A 539 14.67 27.87 -17.97
N TRP A 540 15.65 26.98 -17.76
CA TRP A 540 16.54 26.95 -16.57
C TRP A 540 18.03 26.81 -16.88
#